data_AF-A0A358N2X6-F1
#
_entry.id   AF-A0A358N2X6-F1
#
_cell.length_a   1.000
_cell.length_b   1.000
_cell.length_c   1.000
_cell.angle_alpha   90.00
_cell.angle_beta   90.00
_cell.angle_gamma   90.00
#
_symmetry.space_group_name_H-M   'P 1'
#
loop_
_entity.id
_entity.type
_entity.pdbx_description
1 polymer ?
#
loop_
_entity_poly.entity_id
_entity_poly.type
_entity_poly.pdbx_seq_one_letter_code
_entity_poly.pdbx_strand_id
1 'polypeptide(L)'
;MIDLRRYADREHLLLASYAVHSRDTGGRVHPESSHAYRGPFARDRDRILHSSAFRRLSGKMQVFTGEMGIYHRTRLTHTFEVASVARTMARVLRLNEDLTEALALMHDIGHPPFGHCGEDALSRCMASVGGFSHNGFALVIVEQLEQRYASFPGLNLSTETLAGQDVRAHRAEAAVGRSPMLEVQLVDAADSIAYDAHDVDDALQLGLLSIEELSELAVIRRAL
;
A
#
# COMPACT_ATOMS: atom_id res chain seq x y z
N MET A 1 29.77 8.58 18.06
CA MET A 1 29.26 7.41 18.81
C MET A 1 27.89 7.08 18.26
N ILE A 2 27.63 5.83 17.90
CA ILE A 2 26.35 5.39 17.33
C ILE A 2 25.30 5.39 18.45
N ASP A 3 24.17 6.07 18.25
CA ASP A 3 23.03 6.06 19.17
C ASP A 3 21.84 5.37 18.51
N LEU A 4 21.62 4.11 18.85
CA LEU A 4 20.54 3.29 18.27
C LEU A 4 19.13 3.79 18.61
N ARG A 5 18.96 4.82 19.46
CA ARG A 5 17.67 5.50 19.64
C ARG A 5 17.33 6.39 18.45
N ARG A 6 18.34 6.83 17.69
CA ARG A 6 18.18 7.62 16.47
C ARG A 6 17.93 6.68 15.30
N TYR A 7 16.84 6.90 14.57
CA TYR A 7 16.49 6.08 13.43
C TYR A 7 17.59 6.11 12.35
N ALA A 8 18.23 7.26 12.11
CA ALA A 8 19.28 7.40 11.10
C ALA A 8 20.50 6.51 11.40
N ASP A 9 20.89 6.39 12.68
CA ASP A 9 22.02 5.55 13.09
C ASP A 9 21.69 4.06 12.94
N ARG A 10 20.44 3.66 13.25
CA ARG A 10 19.95 2.29 13.02
C ARG A 10 19.94 1.96 11.54
N GLU A 11 19.37 2.84 10.71
CA GLU A 11 19.26 2.63 9.28
C GLU A 11 20.64 2.55 8.61
N HIS A 12 21.58 3.39 9.03
CA HIS A 12 22.95 3.36 8.50
C HIS A 12 23.61 1.98 8.67
N LEU A 13 23.32 1.28 9.77
CA LEU A 13 23.86 -0.05 10.03
C LEU A 13 23.06 -1.16 9.35
N LEU A 14 21.73 -1.01 9.27
CA LEU A 14 20.82 -2.09 8.90
C LEU A 14 20.44 -2.10 7.43
N LEU A 15 20.31 -0.93 6.79
CA LEU A 15 19.83 -0.84 5.41
C LEU A 15 20.95 -0.98 4.38
N ALA A 16 20.60 -1.45 3.20
CA ALA A 16 21.49 -1.47 2.03
C ALA A 16 21.71 -0.06 1.49
N SER A 17 22.76 0.11 0.67
CA SER A 17 23.07 1.38 0.01
C SER A 17 22.02 1.80 -1.03
N TYR A 18 21.25 0.85 -1.57
CA TYR A 18 20.17 1.10 -2.53
C TYR A 18 18.80 1.31 -1.88
N ALA A 19 18.69 1.13 -0.57
CA ALA A 19 17.44 1.39 0.16
C ALA A 19 17.21 2.89 0.28
N VAL A 20 15.96 3.29 0.49
CA VAL A 20 15.64 4.67 0.85
C VAL A 20 16.00 4.90 2.33
N HIS A 21 16.87 5.88 2.60
CA HIS A 21 17.24 6.23 3.97
C HIS A 21 16.41 7.40 4.46
N SER A 22 15.87 7.31 5.68
CA SER A 22 15.06 8.35 6.31
C SER A 22 15.80 9.69 6.44
N ARG A 23 17.14 9.67 6.53
CA ARG A 23 17.96 10.88 6.62
C ARG A 23 18.00 11.68 5.31
N ASP A 24 17.72 11.02 4.20
CA ASP A 24 17.80 11.55 2.84
C ASP A 24 16.40 11.93 2.31
N THR A 25 15.40 12.00 3.21
CA THR A 25 14.02 12.37 2.86
C THR A 25 13.93 13.79 2.30
N GLY A 26 13.09 13.98 1.28
CA GLY A 26 12.66 15.27 0.76
C GLY A 26 11.78 16.06 1.76
N GLY A 27 11.36 15.42 2.85
CA GLY A 27 10.60 16.04 3.92
C GLY A 27 9.10 16.00 3.67
N ARG A 28 8.40 17.05 4.11
CA ARG A 28 6.93 17.18 4.10
C ARG A 28 6.54 18.55 3.59
N VAL A 29 5.35 18.68 3.03
CA VAL A 29 4.82 19.95 2.51
C VAL A 29 4.67 20.98 3.63
N HIS A 30 4.05 20.59 4.74
CA HIS A 30 3.94 21.44 5.93
C HIS A 30 5.10 21.16 6.89
N PRO A 31 5.89 22.18 7.27
CA PRO A 31 7.01 22.00 8.18
C PRO A 31 6.58 21.43 9.54
N GLU A 32 7.26 20.40 9.98
CA GLU A 32 7.06 19.78 11.28
C GLU A 32 8.40 19.45 11.93
N SER A 33 8.46 19.49 13.25
CA SER A 33 9.66 19.07 13.97
C SER A 33 9.96 17.59 13.76
N SER A 34 11.24 17.26 13.62
CA SER A 34 11.71 15.88 13.60
C SER A 34 11.46 15.20 14.93
N HIS A 35 11.17 13.90 14.91
CA HIS A 35 11.00 13.12 16.14
C HIS A 35 12.34 12.52 16.58
N ALA A 36 12.58 12.45 17.90
CA ALA A 36 13.85 11.96 18.43
C ALA A 36 14.16 10.48 18.08
N TYR A 37 13.14 9.65 17.90
CA TYR A 37 13.29 8.20 17.72
C TYR A 37 12.37 7.57 16.66
N ARG A 38 11.35 8.30 16.17
CA ARG A 38 10.51 7.85 15.05
C ARG A 38 10.97 8.49 13.75
N GLY A 39 11.36 7.66 12.78
CA GLY A 39 11.67 8.13 11.44
C GLY A 39 10.47 8.77 10.73
N PRO A 40 10.70 9.53 9.65
CA PRO A 40 9.63 10.09 8.82
C PRO A 40 8.65 9.01 8.32
N PHE A 41 9.15 7.86 7.87
CA PHE A 41 8.29 6.80 7.32
C PHE A 41 7.49 6.04 8.38
N ALA A 42 8.09 5.82 9.56
CA ALA A 42 7.36 5.27 10.70
C ALA A 42 6.18 6.19 11.10
N ARG A 43 6.39 7.52 11.04
CA ARG A 43 5.32 8.50 11.28
C ARG A 43 4.25 8.44 10.19
N ASP A 44 4.63 8.26 8.93
CA ASP A 44 3.67 8.13 7.82
C ASP A 44 2.79 6.91 8.00
N ARG A 45 3.40 5.76 8.27
CA ARG A 45 2.68 4.53 8.60
C ARG A 45 1.67 4.78 9.71
N ASP A 46 2.09 5.37 10.83
CA ASP A 46 1.20 5.62 11.96
C ASP A 46 0.02 6.54 11.54
N ARG A 47 0.27 7.56 10.72
CA ARG A 47 -0.78 8.47 10.22
C ARG A 47 -1.78 7.76 9.32
N ILE A 48 -1.30 6.95 8.39
CA ILE A 48 -2.13 6.18 7.46
C ILE A 48 -2.99 5.20 8.24
N LEU A 49 -2.38 4.41 9.14
CA LEU A 49 -3.07 3.43 9.98
C LEU A 49 -4.21 4.05 10.80
N HIS A 50 -4.02 5.27 11.31
CA HIS A 50 -5.03 5.99 12.08
C HIS A 50 -5.98 6.83 11.23
N SER A 51 -5.88 6.84 9.90
CA SER A 51 -6.77 7.62 9.05
C SER A 51 -8.22 7.11 9.08
N SER A 52 -9.18 7.96 8.70
CA SER A 52 -10.56 7.50 8.50
C SER A 52 -10.67 6.56 7.29
N ALA A 53 -9.94 6.85 6.22
CA ALA A 53 -9.92 6.05 5.00
C ALA A 53 -9.40 4.62 5.24
N PHE A 54 -8.33 4.45 6.00
CA PHE A 54 -7.81 3.13 6.37
C PHE A 54 -8.82 2.34 7.21
N ARG A 55 -9.46 2.97 8.19
CA ARG A 55 -10.52 2.33 8.99
C ARG A 55 -11.70 1.86 8.13
N ARG A 56 -12.05 2.59 7.07
CA ARG A 56 -13.15 2.20 6.16
C ARG A 56 -12.81 0.97 5.31
N LEU A 57 -11.54 0.55 5.22
CA LEU A 57 -11.18 -0.68 4.50
C LEU A 57 -11.84 -1.93 5.11
N SER A 58 -12.17 -1.93 6.41
CA SER A 58 -12.88 -3.05 7.04
C SER A 58 -14.30 -3.23 6.52
N GLY A 59 -14.90 -2.18 5.96
CA GLY A 59 -16.22 -2.21 5.35
C GLY A 59 -16.20 -2.33 3.82
N LYS A 60 -15.03 -2.50 3.21
CA LYS A 60 -14.88 -2.69 1.76
C LYS A 60 -14.47 -4.13 1.50
N MET A 61 -15.25 -4.82 0.66
CA MET A 61 -14.95 -6.19 0.27
C MET A 61 -13.77 -6.24 -0.70
N GLN A 62 -12.98 -7.31 -0.61
CA GLN A 62 -11.96 -7.68 -1.58
C GLN A 62 -12.58 -8.70 -2.55
N VAL A 63 -12.67 -8.35 -3.84
CA VAL A 63 -13.14 -9.21 -4.95
C VAL A 63 -14.60 -9.70 -4.89
N PHE A 64 -15.01 -10.44 -3.85
CA PHE A 64 -16.33 -11.04 -3.75
C PHE A 64 -17.35 -10.11 -3.08
N THR A 65 -18.44 -9.79 -3.78
CA THR A 65 -19.46 -8.83 -3.31
C THR A 65 -20.73 -9.46 -2.71
N GLY A 66 -20.66 -10.74 -2.33
CA GLY A 66 -21.79 -11.51 -1.78
C GLY A 66 -22.14 -11.18 -0.33
N GLU A 67 -23.06 -11.94 0.28
CA GLU A 67 -23.29 -11.84 1.73
C GLU A 67 -21.98 -12.16 2.48
N MET A 68 -21.63 -11.32 3.46
CA MET A 68 -20.47 -11.55 4.32
C MET A 68 -20.71 -12.80 5.18
N GLY A 69 -20.36 -13.97 4.65
CA GLY A 69 -20.08 -15.17 5.42
C GLY A 69 -18.87 -15.04 6.35
N ILE A 70 -18.48 -16.14 6.98
CA ILE A 70 -17.50 -16.16 8.07
C ILE A 70 -16.05 -15.99 7.55
N TYR A 71 -15.80 -16.21 6.26
CA TYR A 71 -14.44 -16.33 5.70
C TYR A 71 -14.06 -15.23 4.69
N HIS A 72 -14.85 -14.16 4.54
CA HIS A 72 -14.55 -13.17 3.50
C HIS A 72 -13.43 -12.22 3.90
N ARG A 73 -12.47 -12.07 2.98
CA ARG A 73 -11.46 -11.02 3.07
C ARG A 73 -12.08 -9.65 2.77
N THR A 74 -11.69 -8.70 3.60
CA THR A 74 -11.94 -7.27 3.37
C THR A 74 -10.68 -6.66 2.76
N ARG A 75 -10.79 -5.46 2.21
CA ARG A 75 -9.61 -4.69 1.79
C ARG A 75 -8.65 -4.46 2.95
N LEU A 76 -9.16 -4.41 4.19
CA LEU A 76 -8.32 -4.28 5.38
C LEU A 76 -7.47 -5.52 5.63
N THR A 77 -8.06 -6.72 5.55
CA THR A 77 -7.31 -7.97 5.74
C THR A 77 -6.29 -8.15 4.62
N HIS A 78 -6.70 -7.92 3.37
CA HIS A 78 -5.79 -7.90 2.21
C HIS A 78 -4.61 -6.97 2.45
N THR A 79 -4.88 -5.71 2.84
CA THR A 79 -3.83 -4.72 3.10
C THR A 79 -2.85 -5.14 4.19
N PHE A 80 -3.32 -5.80 5.26
CA PHE A 80 -2.44 -6.32 6.30
C PHE A 80 -1.59 -7.49 5.82
N GLU A 81 -2.14 -8.38 5.00
CA GLU A 81 -1.40 -9.50 4.40
C GLU A 81 -0.32 -8.99 3.43
N VAL A 82 -0.66 -8.03 2.55
CA VAL A 82 0.30 -7.34 1.67
C VAL A 82 1.42 -6.70 2.50
N ALA A 83 1.08 -5.96 3.56
CA ALA A 83 2.07 -5.34 4.43
C ALA A 83 2.98 -6.39 5.09
N SER A 84 2.44 -7.53 5.52
CA SER A 84 3.23 -8.62 6.12
C SER A 84 4.25 -9.22 5.15
N VAL A 85 3.81 -9.56 3.93
CA VAL A 85 4.67 -10.09 2.87
C VAL A 85 5.73 -9.06 2.47
N ALA A 86 5.32 -7.81 2.23
CA ALA A 86 6.21 -6.74 1.83
C ALA A 86 7.29 -6.47 2.90
N ARG A 87 6.92 -6.40 4.18
CA ARG A 87 7.91 -6.21 5.25
C ARG A 87 8.91 -7.35 5.35
N THR A 88 8.46 -8.58 5.13
CA THR A 88 9.35 -9.75 5.10
C THR A 88 10.37 -9.63 3.97
N MET A 89 9.90 -9.31 2.75
CA MET A 89 10.77 -9.11 1.60
C MET A 89 11.75 -7.94 1.83
N ALA A 90 11.26 -6.81 2.35
CA ALA A 90 12.08 -5.63 2.62
C ALA A 90 13.19 -5.93 3.61
N ARG A 91 12.90 -6.69 4.67
CA ARG A 91 13.89 -7.11 5.67
C ARG A 91 14.99 -7.97 5.06
N VAL A 92 14.63 -8.94 4.22
CA VAL A 92 15.60 -9.83 3.55
C VAL A 92 16.48 -9.04 2.57
N LEU A 93 15.89 -8.09 1.85
CA LEU A 93 16.59 -7.22 0.90
C LEU A 93 17.25 -6.00 1.57
N ARG A 94 17.14 -5.87 2.90
CA ARG A 94 17.65 -4.72 3.67
C ARG A 94 17.15 -3.37 3.13
N LEU A 95 15.91 -3.32 2.66
CA LEU A 95 15.19 -2.10 2.28
C LEU A 95 14.52 -1.45 3.49
N ASN A 96 14.01 -0.23 3.31
CA ASN A 96 13.36 0.49 4.40
C ASN A 96 11.99 -0.11 4.73
N GLU A 97 11.94 -0.87 5.83
CA GLU A 97 10.72 -1.57 6.28
C GLU A 97 9.59 -0.60 6.65
N ASP A 98 9.90 0.54 7.27
CA ASP A 98 8.89 1.53 7.67
C ASP A 98 8.27 2.22 6.43
N LEU A 99 9.07 2.54 5.41
CA LEU A 99 8.56 3.07 4.13
C LEU A 99 7.74 2.02 3.39
N THR A 100 8.23 0.78 3.33
CA THR A 100 7.54 -0.34 2.70
C THR A 100 6.16 -0.56 3.34
N GLU A 101 6.10 -0.56 4.67
CA GLU A 101 4.84 -0.71 5.41
C GLU A 101 3.91 0.49 5.17
N ALA A 102 4.42 1.73 5.20
CA ALA A 102 3.59 2.91 4.91
C ALA A 102 2.97 2.85 3.51
N LEU A 103 3.76 2.48 2.49
CA LEU A 103 3.29 2.31 1.12
C LEU A 103 2.24 1.19 1.01
N ALA A 104 2.48 0.05 1.66
CA ALA A 104 1.53 -1.05 1.70
C ALA A 104 0.23 -0.67 2.40
N LEU A 105 0.25 0.05 3.52
CA LEU A 105 -0.99 0.48 4.19
C LEU A 105 -1.77 1.52 3.38
N MET A 106 -1.10 2.27 2.51
CA MET A 106 -1.69 3.35 1.73
C MET A 106 -2.29 2.90 0.39
N HIS A 107 -1.75 1.84 -0.24
CA HIS A 107 -2.05 1.52 -1.65
C HIS A 107 -3.54 1.44 -1.96
N ASP A 108 -4.33 0.92 -1.02
CA ASP A 108 -5.72 0.54 -1.24
C ASP A 108 -6.76 1.52 -0.65
N ILE A 109 -6.34 2.55 0.08
CA ILE A 109 -7.27 3.44 0.80
C ILE A 109 -8.24 4.19 -0.12
N GLY A 110 -7.82 4.42 -1.38
CA GLY A 110 -8.57 5.13 -2.40
C GLY A 110 -9.64 4.29 -3.13
N HIS A 111 -9.74 2.99 -2.85
CA HIS A 111 -10.75 2.17 -3.53
C HIS A 111 -12.18 2.61 -3.18
N PRO A 112 -13.08 2.73 -4.17
CA PRO A 112 -14.49 2.98 -3.90
C PRO A 112 -15.19 1.72 -3.35
N PRO A 113 -16.46 1.83 -2.91
CA PRO A 113 -17.29 0.64 -2.67
C PRO A 113 -17.32 -0.27 -3.91
N PHE A 114 -17.46 -1.58 -3.69
CA PHE A 114 -17.53 -2.60 -4.75
C PHE A 114 -16.27 -2.78 -5.61
N GLY A 115 -15.09 -2.39 -5.10
CA GLY A 115 -13.80 -2.66 -5.74
C GLY A 115 -13.71 -2.11 -7.17
N HIS A 116 -13.15 -2.90 -8.09
CA HIS A 116 -12.93 -2.47 -9.49
C HIS A 116 -14.23 -2.15 -10.23
N CYS A 117 -15.33 -2.86 -9.95
CA CYS A 117 -16.63 -2.52 -10.53
C CYS A 117 -17.09 -1.11 -10.15
N GLY A 118 -16.86 -0.71 -8.89
CA GLY A 118 -17.13 0.64 -8.42
C GLY A 118 -16.21 1.68 -9.04
N GLU A 119 -14.93 1.35 -9.19
CA GLU A 119 -13.94 2.19 -9.86
C GLU A 119 -14.31 2.45 -11.32
N ASP A 120 -14.65 1.40 -12.07
CA ASP A 120 -15.08 1.49 -13.47
C ASP A 120 -16.35 2.33 -13.63
N ALA A 121 -17.31 2.15 -12.72
CA ALA A 121 -18.55 2.92 -12.73
C ALA A 121 -18.28 4.41 -12.46
N LEU A 122 -17.46 4.73 -11.45
CA LEU A 122 -17.07 6.12 -11.17
C LEU A 122 -16.27 6.73 -12.32
N SER A 123 -15.35 5.96 -12.91
CA SER A 123 -14.51 6.44 -14.01
C SER A 123 -15.35 6.80 -15.24
N ARG A 124 -16.37 5.99 -15.57
CA ARG A 124 -17.36 6.32 -16.62
C ARG A 124 -18.17 7.57 -16.27
N CYS A 125 -18.66 7.69 -15.04
CA CYS A 125 -19.44 8.86 -14.60
C CYS A 125 -18.61 10.15 -14.61
N MET A 126 -17.30 10.05 -14.35
CA MET A 126 -16.38 11.17 -14.27
C MET A 126 -15.58 11.39 -15.57
N ALA A 127 -15.95 10.72 -16.67
CA ALA A 127 -15.20 10.78 -17.93
C ALA A 127 -15.03 12.21 -18.48
N SER A 128 -16.01 13.09 -18.27
CA SER A 128 -15.96 14.50 -18.70
C SER A 128 -14.93 15.35 -17.94
N VAL A 129 -14.43 14.86 -16.80
CA VAL A 129 -13.49 15.57 -15.92
C VAL A 129 -12.20 14.77 -15.69
N GLY A 130 -11.89 13.81 -16.56
CA GLY A 130 -10.64 13.04 -16.52
C GLY A 130 -10.75 11.63 -15.92
N GLY A 131 -11.95 11.19 -15.56
CA GLY A 131 -12.20 9.85 -15.02
C GLY A 131 -11.91 9.72 -13.52
N PHE A 132 -11.81 8.49 -13.05
CA PHE A 132 -11.53 8.16 -11.65
C PHE A 132 -10.52 7.01 -11.59
N SER A 133 -9.57 7.11 -10.66
CA SER A 133 -8.64 6.04 -10.29
C SER A 133 -8.50 5.98 -8.78
N HIS A 134 -8.57 4.79 -8.20
CA HIS A 134 -8.36 4.60 -6.77
C HIS A 134 -6.98 5.08 -6.34
N ASN A 135 -5.95 4.90 -7.18
CA ASN A 135 -4.59 5.32 -6.88
C ASN A 135 -4.48 6.85 -6.77
N GLY A 136 -5.08 7.57 -7.72
CA GLY A 136 -5.15 9.03 -7.67
C GLY A 136 -6.02 9.53 -6.52
N PHE A 137 -7.13 8.85 -6.24
CA PHE A 137 -8.00 9.21 -5.12
C PHE A 137 -7.34 9.00 -3.75
N ALA A 138 -6.45 8.01 -3.61
CA ALA A 138 -5.65 7.83 -2.40
C ALA A 138 -4.79 9.06 -2.09
N LEU A 139 -4.19 9.71 -3.10
CA LEU A 139 -3.46 10.97 -2.94
C LEU A 139 -4.39 12.08 -2.45
N VAL A 140 -5.54 12.26 -3.10
CA VAL A 140 -6.56 13.25 -2.70
C VAL A 140 -6.99 13.04 -1.24
N ILE A 141 -7.15 11.80 -0.80
CA ILE A 141 -7.48 11.47 0.59
C ILE A 141 -6.40 11.98 1.55
N VAL A 142 -5.13 11.63 1.32
CA VAL A 142 -4.05 11.92 2.26
C VAL A 142 -3.52 13.34 2.17
N GLU A 143 -3.79 14.05 1.08
CA GLU A 143 -3.36 15.45 0.90
C GLU A 143 -4.47 16.44 1.26
N GLN A 144 -5.74 16.08 1.08
CA GLN A 144 -6.85 17.06 1.12
C GLN A 144 -8.02 16.65 2.03
N LEU A 145 -8.47 15.38 1.97
CA LEU A 145 -9.75 14.99 2.60
C LEU A 145 -9.63 14.59 4.07
N GLU A 146 -8.52 13.95 4.47
CA GLU A 146 -8.31 13.64 5.89
C GLU A 146 -8.13 14.93 6.68
N GLN A 147 -8.82 15.05 7.81
CA GLN A 147 -8.77 16.22 8.69
C GLN A 147 -8.40 15.75 10.10
N ARG A 148 -7.12 15.43 10.29
CA ARG A 148 -6.57 14.91 11.57
C ARG A 148 -5.71 15.93 12.30
N TYR A 149 -5.32 17.00 11.61
CA TYR A 149 -4.45 18.07 12.12
C TYR A 149 -5.15 19.42 11.98
N ALA A 150 -4.99 20.29 12.98
CA ALA A 150 -5.70 21.58 12.99
C ALA A 150 -5.09 22.63 12.03
N SER A 151 -3.80 22.49 11.70
CA SER A 151 -3.03 23.50 10.97
C SER A 151 -2.96 23.29 9.47
N PHE A 152 -3.30 22.10 8.97
CA PHE A 152 -3.22 21.76 7.55
C PHE A 152 -4.19 20.62 7.19
N PRO A 153 -4.67 20.57 5.93
CA PRO A 153 -5.43 19.44 5.44
C PRO A 153 -4.55 18.21 5.22
N GLY A 154 -5.19 17.05 5.15
CA GLY A 154 -4.52 15.77 4.90
C GLY A 154 -3.74 15.24 6.10
N LEU A 155 -2.82 14.33 5.78
CA LEU A 155 -1.92 13.66 6.72
C LEU A 155 -0.49 14.21 6.64
N ASN A 156 -0.21 15.12 5.70
CA ASN A 156 1.12 15.71 5.49
C ASN A 156 2.23 14.64 5.45
N LEU A 157 2.07 13.61 4.63
CA LEU A 157 3.02 12.48 4.52
C LEU A 157 4.36 12.93 3.92
N SER A 158 5.40 12.10 4.05
CA SER A 158 6.69 12.37 3.43
C SER A 158 6.62 12.31 1.90
N THR A 159 7.51 13.04 1.24
CA THR A 159 7.60 13.06 -0.23
C THR A 159 7.78 11.66 -0.81
N GLU A 160 8.51 10.77 -0.15
CA GLU A 160 8.75 9.40 -0.62
C GLU A 160 7.46 8.57 -0.61
N THR A 161 6.67 8.65 0.46
CA THR A 161 5.38 7.96 0.55
C THR A 161 4.41 8.45 -0.52
N LEU A 162 4.33 9.78 -0.72
CA LEU A 162 3.47 10.38 -1.75
C LEU A 162 3.93 10.02 -3.17
N ALA A 163 5.24 10.11 -3.45
CA ALA A 163 5.82 9.75 -4.74
C ALA A 163 5.60 8.27 -5.07
N GLY A 164 5.66 7.40 -4.06
CA GLY A 164 5.36 5.98 -4.25
C GLY A 164 3.92 5.72 -4.68
N GLN A 165 2.96 6.46 -4.13
CA GLN A 165 1.57 6.37 -4.59
C GLN A 165 1.36 7.06 -5.96
N ASP A 166 2.03 8.18 -6.21
CA ASP A 166 1.97 8.91 -7.49
C ASP A 166 2.42 8.04 -8.66
N VAL A 167 3.49 7.26 -8.50
CA VAL A 167 3.93 6.30 -9.53
C VAL A 167 2.84 5.25 -9.82
N ARG A 168 2.07 4.82 -8.82
CA ARG A 168 0.93 3.91 -9.03
C ARG A 168 -0.22 4.57 -9.76
N ALA A 169 -0.48 5.85 -9.49
CA ALA A 169 -1.50 6.63 -10.20
C ALA A 169 -1.12 6.86 -11.68
N HIS A 170 0.17 7.02 -11.98
CA HIS A 170 0.70 7.35 -13.31
C HIS A 170 1.58 6.23 -13.90
N ARG A 171 1.19 4.95 -13.73
CA ARG A 171 1.99 3.79 -14.19
C ARG A 171 2.43 3.88 -15.66
N ALA A 172 1.58 4.42 -16.55
CA ALA A 172 1.89 4.57 -17.97
C ALA A 172 3.07 5.54 -18.23
N GLU A 173 3.19 6.59 -17.41
CA GLU A 173 4.27 7.58 -17.51
C GLU A 173 5.54 7.09 -16.81
N ALA A 174 5.41 6.30 -15.73
CA ALA A 174 6.54 5.70 -15.03
C ALA A 174 7.38 4.77 -15.93
N ALA A 175 6.74 4.13 -16.91
CA ALA A 175 7.44 3.32 -17.93
C ALA A 175 8.40 4.16 -18.81
N VAL A 176 8.22 5.49 -18.86
CA VAL A 176 9.03 6.44 -19.64
C VAL A 176 9.93 7.24 -18.71
N GLY A 177 10.95 6.59 -18.14
CA GLY A 177 12.11 7.27 -17.53
C GLY A 177 12.03 7.57 -16.02
N ARG A 178 11.02 7.09 -15.30
CA ARG A 178 10.96 7.16 -13.82
C ARG A 178 10.90 5.75 -13.23
N SER A 179 12.06 5.18 -12.89
CA SER A 179 12.08 3.93 -12.13
C SER A 179 11.61 4.20 -10.68
N PRO A 180 10.55 3.52 -10.21
CA PRO A 180 10.13 3.63 -8.81
C PRO A 180 11.22 3.18 -7.84
N MET A 181 11.15 3.68 -6.60
CA MET A 181 11.94 3.18 -5.48
C MET A 181 11.74 1.66 -5.33
N LEU A 182 12.77 0.94 -4.87
CA LEU A 182 12.67 -0.52 -4.71
C LEU A 182 11.56 -0.91 -3.72
N GLU A 183 11.33 -0.11 -2.70
CA GLU A 183 10.23 -0.27 -1.75
C GLU A 183 8.85 -0.24 -2.43
N VAL A 184 8.67 0.61 -3.44
CA VAL A 184 7.41 0.69 -4.22
C VAL A 184 7.24 -0.55 -5.08
N GLN A 185 8.29 -0.96 -5.79
CA GLN A 185 8.28 -2.18 -6.63
C GLN A 185 8.00 -3.43 -5.80
N LEU A 186 8.58 -3.47 -4.60
CA LEU A 186 8.42 -4.58 -3.68
C LEU A 186 6.98 -4.67 -3.16
N VAL A 187 6.36 -3.54 -2.78
CA VAL A 187 4.94 -3.53 -2.39
C VAL A 187 4.05 -3.98 -3.54
N ASP A 188 4.32 -3.57 -4.77
CA ASP A 188 3.55 -4.02 -5.95
C ASP A 188 3.67 -5.54 -6.18
N ALA A 189 4.87 -6.09 -5.98
CA ALA A 189 5.09 -7.53 -6.05
C ALA A 189 4.36 -8.26 -4.91
N ALA A 190 4.39 -7.73 -3.69
CA ALA A 190 3.68 -8.29 -2.55
C ALA A 190 2.16 -8.24 -2.73
N ASP A 191 1.64 -7.15 -3.30
CA ASP A 191 0.22 -7.00 -3.64
C ASP A 191 -0.21 -8.05 -4.67
N SER A 192 0.58 -8.25 -5.73
CA SER A 192 0.31 -9.28 -6.75
C SER A 192 0.34 -10.70 -6.15
N ILE A 193 1.33 -11.00 -5.29
CA ILE A 193 1.43 -12.31 -4.60
C ILE A 193 0.21 -12.55 -3.70
N ALA A 194 -0.18 -11.54 -2.91
CA ALA A 194 -1.34 -11.62 -2.03
C ALA A 194 -2.63 -11.79 -2.83
N TYR A 195 -2.79 -11.00 -3.89
CA TYR A 195 -3.94 -11.07 -4.79
C TYR A 195 -4.11 -12.48 -5.37
N ASP A 196 -3.07 -13.03 -5.99
CA ASP A 196 -3.12 -14.36 -6.61
C ASP A 196 -3.38 -15.47 -5.58
N ALA A 197 -2.74 -15.40 -4.41
CA ALA A 197 -2.90 -16.42 -3.37
C ALA A 197 -4.30 -16.38 -2.73
N HIS A 198 -4.79 -15.19 -2.41
CA HIS A 198 -6.04 -15.01 -1.67
C HIS A 198 -7.27 -15.22 -2.54
N ASP A 199 -7.25 -14.77 -3.79
CA ASP A 199 -8.37 -15.00 -4.70
C ASP A 199 -8.57 -16.50 -4.97
N VAL A 200 -7.46 -17.26 -5.06
CA VAL A 200 -7.50 -18.73 -5.17
C VAL A 200 -8.05 -19.37 -3.90
N ASP A 201 -7.59 -18.95 -2.72
CA ASP A 201 -8.06 -19.45 -1.43
C ASP A 201 -9.56 -19.17 -1.21
N ASP A 202 -10.00 -17.94 -1.49
CA ASP A 202 -11.41 -17.54 -1.39
C ASP A 202 -12.27 -18.31 -2.41
N ALA A 203 -11.80 -18.50 -3.65
CA ALA A 203 -12.52 -19.25 -4.67
C ALA A 203 -12.70 -20.74 -4.31
N LEU A 204 -11.66 -21.36 -3.73
CA LEU A 204 -11.74 -22.73 -3.21
C LEU A 204 -12.75 -22.81 -2.06
N GLN A 205 -12.69 -21.87 -1.11
CA GLN A 205 -13.56 -21.86 0.06
C GLN A 205 -15.03 -21.62 -0.32
N LEU A 206 -15.29 -20.86 -1.39
CA LEU A 206 -16.63 -20.64 -1.95
C LEU A 206 -17.10 -21.76 -2.88
N GLY A 207 -16.26 -22.77 -3.14
CA GLY A 207 -16.56 -23.87 -4.06
C GLY A 207 -16.70 -23.41 -5.52
N LEU A 208 -16.13 -22.25 -5.87
CA LEU A 208 -16.09 -21.73 -7.24
C LEU A 208 -15.01 -22.43 -8.08
N LEU A 209 -13.99 -22.95 -7.40
CA LEU A 209 -12.92 -23.77 -7.96
C LEU A 209 -12.69 -24.99 -7.06
N SER A 210 -12.18 -26.06 -7.66
CA SER A 210 -11.69 -27.26 -6.98
C SER A 210 -10.16 -27.35 -7.07
N ILE A 211 -9.54 -28.10 -6.16
CA ILE A 211 -8.10 -28.39 -6.20
C ILE A 211 -7.75 -29.15 -7.48
N GLU A 212 -8.66 -30.01 -7.95
CA GLU A 212 -8.53 -30.74 -9.20
C GLU A 212 -8.43 -29.80 -10.41
N GLU A 213 -9.32 -28.80 -10.52
CA GLU A 213 -9.26 -27.77 -11.57
C GLU A 213 -7.98 -26.93 -11.46
N LEU A 214 -7.58 -26.52 -10.26
CA LEU A 214 -6.33 -25.78 -10.07
C LEU A 214 -5.08 -26.59 -10.46
N SER A 215 -5.12 -27.92 -10.27
CA SER A 215 -4.02 -28.81 -10.64
C SER A 215 -3.75 -28.87 -12.15
N GLU A 216 -4.65 -28.33 -12.99
CA GLU A 216 -4.41 -28.13 -14.42
C GLU A 216 -3.29 -27.12 -14.68
N LEU A 217 -3.09 -26.16 -13.78
CA LEU A 217 -2.00 -25.19 -13.87
C LEU A 217 -0.67 -25.85 -13.49
N ALA A 218 0.32 -25.77 -14.38
CA ALA A 218 1.63 -26.39 -14.19
C ALA A 218 2.33 -25.94 -12.89
N VAL A 219 2.11 -24.68 -12.47
CA VAL A 219 2.69 -24.13 -11.24
C VAL A 219 2.10 -24.77 -9.98
N ILE A 220 0.78 -25.01 -9.96
CA ILE A 220 0.09 -25.66 -8.84
C ILE A 220 0.44 -27.15 -8.81
N ARG A 221 0.41 -27.82 -9.97
CA ARG A 221 0.77 -29.23 -10.11
C ARG A 221 2.16 -29.56 -9.60
N ARG A 222 3.09 -28.60 -9.67
CA ARG A 222 4.47 -28.78 -9.17
C ARG A 222 4.57 -28.66 -7.64
N ALA A 223 3.64 -27.97 -7.01
CA ALA A 223 3.63 -27.70 -5.58
C ALA A 223 2.83 -28.75 -4.76
N LEU A 224 1.93 -29.48 -5.43
CA LEU A 224 1.25 -30.66 -4.90
C LEU A 224 2.17 -31.88 -4.94
#